data_AF-A0A9D8XYY7-F1
#
_entry.id   AF-A0A9D8XYY7-F1
#
_cell.length_a   1.000
_cell.length_b   1.000
_cell.length_c   1.000
_cell.angle_alpha   90.00
_cell.angle_beta   90.00
_cell.angle_gamma   90.00
#
_symmetry.space_group_name_H-M   'P 1'
#
loop_
_entity.id
_entity.type
_entity.pdbx_description
1 polymer ?
#
loop_
_entity_poly.entity_id
_entity_poly.type
_entity_poly.pdbx_seq_one_letter_code
_entity_poly.pdbx_strand_id
1 'polypeptide(L)'
;MPKPKIVTALCIIAVPLVILYVFLFVLPGLSAVRGTDSVLDRKFTTVDSDNNVREKPYIDEAYLSAAARNQIAYQQNVVRNDVYYHDLDIREKINKNTEFYPVEASDPDELREKIVMFAPENASTGKKSVTKVTYGVDWSLDTRQEEGECKFYGANIVTSVTMMVPQWVGIEEQPDDVKAQWGSFLTSVSKYEATHNQIMVDISRDIANRIRFIPKQSLCSDLIEKVNVIGNHGLDLAKEKMKRYRYETAGGRYFGVKMPAFARRDYVESVETE
;
A
#
# COMPACT_ATOMS: atom_id res chain seq x y z
N MET A 1 -69.83 -28.81 -9.29
CA MET A 1 -69.74 -28.02 -8.03
C MET A 1 -69.00 -28.86 -6.98
N PRO A 2 -67.70 -28.61 -6.73
CA PRO A 2 -66.95 -29.38 -5.74
C PRO A 2 -67.36 -28.98 -4.32
N LYS A 3 -67.52 -29.98 -3.44
CA LYS A 3 -68.08 -29.85 -2.09
C LYS A 3 -67.18 -28.99 -1.18
N PRO A 4 -67.75 -28.10 -0.34
CA PRO A 4 -67.03 -27.07 0.42
C PRO A 4 -66.08 -27.60 1.52
N LYS A 5 -66.05 -28.91 1.78
CA LYS A 5 -65.19 -29.52 2.80
C LYS A 5 -63.80 -29.91 2.30
N ILE A 6 -63.59 -30.02 0.99
CA ILE A 6 -62.29 -30.40 0.41
C ILE A 6 -61.36 -29.18 0.27
N VAL A 7 -61.95 -27.99 0.02
CA VAL A 7 -61.18 -26.73 -0.13
C VAL A 7 -60.54 -26.31 1.19
N THR A 8 -61.21 -26.55 2.32
CA THR A 8 -60.68 -26.24 3.66
C THR A 8 -59.54 -27.16 4.09
N ALA A 9 -59.60 -28.46 3.74
CA ALA A 9 -58.53 -29.41 4.05
C ALA A 9 -57.23 -29.14 3.26
N LEU A 10 -57.35 -28.68 2.01
CA LEU A 10 -56.19 -28.31 1.18
C LEU A 10 -55.47 -27.06 1.71
N CYS A 11 -56.19 -26.07 2.24
CA CYS A 11 -55.56 -24.89 2.85
C CYS A 11 -54.80 -25.21 4.15
N ILE A 12 -55.26 -26.15 4.96
CA ILE A 12 -54.61 -26.49 6.24
C ILE A 12 -53.26 -27.19 6.02
N ILE A 13 -53.09 -27.93 4.92
CA ILE A 13 -51.86 -28.68 4.63
C ILE A 13 -50.93 -27.88 3.70
N ALA A 14 -51.48 -27.19 2.70
CA ALA A 14 -50.67 -26.46 1.72
C ALA A 14 -50.00 -25.22 2.32
N VAL A 15 -50.67 -24.49 3.23
CA VAL A 15 -50.12 -23.28 3.84
C VAL A 15 -48.87 -23.58 4.70
N PRO A 16 -48.88 -24.54 5.64
CA PRO A 16 -47.66 -24.85 6.41
C PRO A 16 -46.55 -25.45 5.54
N LEU A 17 -46.86 -26.21 4.49
CA LEU A 17 -45.83 -26.71 3.56
C LEU A 17 -45.18 -25.60 2.74
N VAL A 18 -45.94 -24.59 2.30
CA VAL A 18 -45.39 -23.42 1.61
C VAL A 18 -44.56 -22.56 2.58
N ILE A 19 -45.01 -22.38 3.82
CA ILE A 19 -44.22 -21.67 4.86
C ILE A 19 -42.92 -22.43 5.15
N LEU A 20 -42.98 -23.76 5.31
CA LEU A 20 -41.80 -24.60 5.54
C LEU A 20 -40.84 -24.54 4.34
N TYR A 21 -41.36 -24.55 3.11
CA TYR A 21 -40.56 -24.42 1.89
C TYR A 21 -39.88 -23.05 1.79
N VAL A 22 -40.58 -21.96 2.12
CA VAL A 22 -39.98 -20.61 2.20
C VAL A 22 -38.91 -20.57 3.29
N PHE A 23 -39.14 -21.19 4.44
CA PHE A 23 -38.17 -21.23 5.54
C PHE A 23 -36.92 -22.08 5.23
N LEU A 24 -37.08 -23.19 4.52
CA LEU A 24 -36.00 -24.13 4.22
C LEU A 24 -35.24 -23.82 2.94
N PHE A 25 -35.85 -23.13 1.97
CA PHE A 25 -35.23 -22.92 0.65
C PHE A 25 -35.11 -21.45 0.24
N VAL A 26 -35.92 -20.53 0.78
CA VAL A 26 -35.82 -19.09 0.45
C VAL A 26 -35.04 -18.33 1.53
N LEU A 27 -35.28 -18.59 2.82
CA LEU A 27 -34.59 -17.91 3.91
C LEU A 27 -33.09 -18.24 4.07
N PRO A 28 -32.56 -19.43 3.73
CA PRO A 28 -31.11 -19.66 3.82
C PRO A 28 -30.31 -18.81 2.82
N GLY A 29 -30.94 -18.32 1.75
CA GLY A 29 -30.35 -17.34 0.82
C GLY A 29 -30.29 -15.92 1.36
N LEU A 30 -31.01 -15.62 2.44
CA LEU A 30 -31.03 -14.33 3.14
C LEU A 30 -30.26 -14.33 4.47
N SER A 31 -29.62 -15.45 4.82
CA SER A 31 -28.83 -15.61 6.04
C SER A 31 -27.43 -16.13 5.74
N ALA A 32 -26.72 -15.41 4.87
CA ALA A 32 -25.26 -15.33 4.92
C ALA A 32 -24.82 -13.93 5.39
N VAL A 33 -25.45 -13.42 6.47
CA VAL A 33 -24.79 -12.43 7.32
C VAL A 33 -23.91 -13.22 8.29
N ARG A 34 -22.74 -13.61 7.76
CA ARG A 34 -21.67 -14.21 8.54
C ARG A 34 -20.95 -13.07 9.25
N GLY A 35 -21.07 -13.05 10.58
CA GLY A 35 -20.07 -12.55 11.53
C GLY A 35 -19.54 -11.14 11.31
N THR A 36 -20.11 -10.20 12.06
CA THR A 36 -19.44 -9.09 12.77
C THR A 36 -17.91 -9.00 12.63
N ASP A 37 -17.42 -8.47 11.51
CA ASP A 37 -16.21 -7.66 11.52
C ASP A 37 -16.64 -6.25 11.91
N SER A 38 -15.98 -5.63 12.89
CA SER A 38 -16.15 -4.20 13.15
C SER A 38 -15.77 -3.43 11.87
N VAL A 39 -16.79 -2.81 11.26
CA VAL A 39 -16.79 -2.15 9.94
C VAL A 39 -16.18 -0.74 10.00
N LEU A 40 -15.67 -0.30 11.15
CA LEU A 40 -15.14 1.06 11.28
C LEU A 40 -13.61 1.06 11.15
N ASP A 41 -13.18 1.45 9.96
CA ASP A 41 -11.89 2.09 9.61
C ASP A 41 -10.73 1.27 9.05
N ARG A 42 -11.04 0.36 8.11
CA ARG A 42 -10.06 0.04 7.05
C ARG A 42 -10.13 1.10 5.94
N LYS A 43 -9.26 2.11 5.98
CA LYS A 43 -8.99 2.98 4.83
C LYS A 43 -7.75 2.49 4.10
N PHE A 44 -7.95 1.89 2.93
CA PHE A 44 -6.89 1.67 1.96
C PHE A 44 -6.55 3.01 1.31
N THR A 45 -5.35 3.52 1.54
CA THR A 45 -4.83 4.65 0.76
C THR A 45 -3.57 4.17 0.05
N THR A 46 -3.74 3.62 -1.16
CA THR A 46 -2.62 3.35 -2.05
C THR A 46 -1.96 4.67 -2.43
N VAL A 47 -0.71 4.85 -2.02
CA VAL A 47 0.12 5.93 -2.54
C VAL A 47 0.75 5.42 -3.82
N ASP A 48 0.12 5.74 -4.95
CA ASP A 48 0.76 5.68 -6.26
C ASP A 48 1.73 6.88 -6.34
N SER A 49 3.00 6.64 -6.68
CA SER A 49 4.09 7.62 -6.65
C SER A 49 3.90 8.80 -7.62
N ASP A 50 2.86 8.75 -8.45
CA ASP A 50 2.72 9.61 -9.63
C ASP A 50 1.43 10.45 -9.65
N ASN A 51 0.67 10.49 -8.55
CA ASN A 51 -0.54 11.32 -8.49
C ASN A 51 -0.22 12.81 -8.30
N ASN A 52 -0.31 13.56 -9.40
CA ASN A 52 -0.59 14.99 -9.42
C ASN A 52 -2.01 15.22 -8.88
N VAL A 53 -2.14 15.46 -7.58
CA VAL A 53 -3.36 16.07 -7.02
C VAL A 53 -3.16 17.57 -7.01
N ARG A 54 -4.14 18.26 -7.62
CA ARG A 54 -4.29 19.71 -7.63
C ARG A 54 -4.13 20.28 -6.21
N GLU A 55 -3.40 21.38 -6.13
CA GLU A 55 -2.92 22.08 -4.93
C GLU A 55 -3.90 22.16 -3.75
N LYS A 56 -3.39 21.76 -2.58
CA LYS A 56 -3.21 22.67 -1.45
C LYS A 56 -2.02 22.20 -0.60
N PRO A 57 -0.92 22.97 -0.49
CA PRO A 57 0.07 22.70 0.53
C PRO A 57 -0.50 23.23 1.85
N TYR A 58 -0.90 22.33 2.74
CA TYR A 58 -1.01 22.67 4.15
C TYR A 58 -0.13 21.71 4.93
N ILE A 59 1.17 22.01 4.92
CA ILE A 59 2.06 21.53 5.97
C ILE A 59 1.88 22.53 7.10
N ASP A 60 1.16 22.13 8.15
CA ASP A 60 1.20 22.88 9.39
C ASP A 60 2.50 22.52 10.12
N GLU A 61 3.49 23.41 10.07
CA GLU A 61 4.70 23.34 10.91
C GLU A 61 4.31 23.21 12.41
N ALA A 62 3.11 23.64 12.81
CA ALA A 62 2.59 23.44 14.15
C ALA A 62 2.34 21.96 14.50
N TYR A 63 2.07 21.07 13.52
CA TYR A 63 1.79 19.65 13.77
C TYR A 63 3.05 18.79 13.94
N LEU A 64 4.12 19.09 13.20
CA LEU A 64 5.44 18.47 13.41
C LEU A 64 6.05 18.94 14.73
N SER A 65 5.95 20.24 15.02
CA SER A 65 6.37 20.78 16.31
C SER A 65 5.47 20.30 17.45
N ALA A 66 4.20 19.95 17.22
CA ALA A 66 3.34 19.34 18.24
C ALA A 66 3.83 17.94 18.62
N ALA A 67 4.22 17.09 17.67
CA ALA A 67 4.76 15.75 17.99
C ALA A 67 6.06 15.82 18.81
N ALA A 68 7.00 16.70 18.42
CA ALA A 68 8.23 16.94 19.17
C ALA A 68 7.93 17.54 20.57
N ARG A 69 6.99 18.49 20.66
CA ARG A 69 6.51 19.04 21.93
C ARG A 69 5.85 17.97 22.80
N ASN A 70 5.09 17.04 22.22
CA ASN A 70 4.46 15.94 22.94
C ASN A 70 5.48 14.94 23.48
N GLN A 71 6.55 14.65 22.73
CA GLN A 71 7.65 13.81 23.20
C GLN A 71 8.41 14.45 24.36
N ILE A 72 8.70 15.76 24.27
CA ILE A 72 9.33 16.53 25.35
C ILE A 72 8.39 16.61 26.56
N ALA A 73 7.09 16.86 26.33
CA ALA A 73 6.08 16.90 27.39
C ALA A 73 5.88 15.54 28.05
N TYR A 74 5.97 14.42 27.32
CA TYR A 74 5.95 13.07 27.89
C TYR A 74 7.14 12.85 28.83
N GLN A 75 8.33 13.28 28.41
CA GLN A 75 9.54 13.19 29.24
C GLN A 75 9.50 14.14 30.45
N GLN A 76 8.78 15.26 30.36
CA GLN A 76 8.70 16.29 31.42
C GLN A 76 7.51 16.12 32.39
N ASN A 77 6.43 15.43 32.01
CA ASN A 77 5.18 15.32 32.79
C ASN A 77 5.04 14.01 33.59
N VAL A 78 6.13 13.44 34.12
CA VAL A 78 6.02 12.34 35.12
C VAL A 78 5.28 12.80 36.40
N VAL A 79 4.96 14.10 36.53
CA VAL A 79 4.21 14.64 37.67
C VAL A 79 3.12 15.61 37.17
N ARG A 80 1.86 15.13 37.17
CA ARG A 80 0.54 15.82 36.98
C ARG A 80 -0.15 15.62 35.62
N ASN A 81 -1.24 14.86 35.71
CA ASN A 81 -2.25 14.50 34.71
C ASN A 81 -1.77 13.53 33.62
N ASP A 82 -2.29 12.30 33.72
CA ASP A 82 -2.13 11.19 32.77
C ASP A 82 -2.91 11.48 31.46
N VAL A 83 -2.32 12.33 30.61
CA VAL A 83 -2.91 12.84 29.35
C VAL A 83 -2.77 11.84 28.19
N TYR A 84 -1.81 10.91 28.27
CA TYR A 84 -1.46 9.99 27.19
C TYR A 84 -1.75 8.55 27.59
N TYR A 85 -2.01 7.68 26.61
CA TYR A 85 -2.08 6.26 26.90
C TYR A 85 -0.70 5.72 27.33
N HIS A 86 -0.72 4.72 28.20
CA HIS A 86 0.46 4.03 28.70
C HIS A 86 0.40 2.55 28.30
N ASP A 87 1.55 1.88 28.30
CA ASP A 87 1.67 0.43 28.06
C ASP A 87 1.06 -0.05 26.72
N LEU A 88 1.10 0.80 25.69
CA LEU A 88 0.62 0.48 24.35
C LEU A 88 1.50 -0.55 23.63
N ASP A 89 0.88 -1.62 23.11
CA ASP A 89 1.50 -2.55 22.15
C ASP A 89 1.46 -1.97 20.73
N ILE A 90 2.47 -1.18 20.37
CA ILE A 90 2.64 -0.68 19.00
C ILE A 90 3.52 -1.63 18.21
N ARG A 91 2.91 -2.36 17.26
CA ARG A 91 3.59 -3.31 16.39
C ARG A 91 3.77 -2.72 15.00
N GLU A 92 4.99 -2.74 14.50
CA GLU A 92 5.34 -2.32 13.15
C GLU A 92 5.81 -3.54 12.35
N LYS A 93 5.25 -3.74 11.16
CA LYS A 93 5.64 -4.79 10.23
C LYS A 93 5.94 -4.20 8.87
N ILE A 94 7.07 -4.56 8.28
CA ILE A 94 7.44 -4.15 6.93
C ILE A 94 7.52 -5.40 6.06
N ASN A 95 6.64 -5.47 5.06
CA ASN A 95 6.64 -6.49 4.03
C ASN A 95 7.28 -5.92 2.76
N LYS A 96 8.30 -6.59 2.23
CA LYS A 96 8.92 -6.26 0.95
C LYS A 96 8.78 -7.44 0.01
N ASN A 97 8.25 -7.21 -1.17
CA ASN A 97 8.10 -8.20 -2.21
C ASN A 97 8.77 -7.71 -3.50
N THR A 98 9.35 -8.64 -4.25
CA THR A 98 9.84 -8.39 -5.61
C THR A 98 9.10 -9.33 -6.55
N GLU A 99 8.44 -8.75 -7.53
CA GLU A 99 7.72 -9.44 -8.59
C GLU A 99 8.48 -9.26 -9.90
N PHE A 100 8.42 -10.29 -10.72
CA PHE A 100 9.08 -10.32 -12.01
C PHE A 100 8.02 -10.44 -13.10
N TYR A 101 8.11 -9.59 -14.12
CA TYR A 101 7.37 -9.81 -15.35
C TYR A 101 8.35 -10.39 -16.39
N PRO A 102 8.05 -11.57 -16.95
CA PRO A 102 8.95 -12.22 -17.90
C PRO A 102 8.99 -11.44 -19.21
N VAL A 103 10.19 -11.28 -19.74
CA VAL A 103 10.46 -10.71 -21.06
C VAL A 103 11.34 -11.69 -21.82
N GLU A 104 10.72 -12.46 -22.70
CA GLU A 104 11.43 -13.36 -23.61
C GLU A 104 12.05 -12.54 -24.73
N ALA A 105 13.37 -12.55 -24.87
CA ALA A 105 14.05 -11.89 -25.97
C ALA A 105 15.35 -12.63 -26.31
N SER A 106 15.60 -12.80 -27.60
CA SER A 106 16.78 -13.48 -28.13
C SER A 106 18.00 -12.57 -28.23
N ASP A 107 17.77 -11.26 -28.28
CA ASP A 107 18.80 -10.24 -28.34
C ASP A 107 18.37 -8.96 -27.58
N PRO A 108 19.31 -8.03 -27.35
CA PRO A 108 19.02 -6.85 -26.55
C PRO A 108 18.13 -5.79 -27.22
N ASP A 109 18.03 -5.77 -28.55
CA ASP A 109 17.11 -4.87 -29.26
C ASP A 109 15.67 -5.37 -29.13
N GLU A 110 15.47 -6.67 -29.29
CA GLU A 110 14.19 -7.33 -29.04
C GLU A 110 13.74 -7.12 -27.57
N LEU A 111 14.67 -7.21 -26.62
CA LEU A 111 14.39 -6.94 -25.20
C LEU A 111 13.82 -5.53 -25.01
N ARG A 112 14.45 -4.52 -25.62
CA ARG A 112 14.03 -3.12 -25.49
C ARG A 112 12.62 -2.91 -26.04
N GLU A 113 12.32 -3.49 -27.20
CA GLU A 113 10.98 -3.42 -27.80
C GLU A 113 9.92 -4.09 -26.93
N LYS A 114 10.22 -5.30 -26.43
CA LYS A 114 9.30 -6.05 -25.57
C LYS A 114 9.11 -5.41 -24.21
N ILE A 115 10.13 -4.76 -23.63
CA ILE A 115 9.95 -3.97 -22.41
C ILE A 115 8.99 -2.81 -22.66
N VAL A 116 9.09 -2.08 -23.78
CA VAL A 116 8.11 -1.01 -24.09
C VAL A 116 6.69 -1.58 -24.23
N MET A 117 6.57 -2.80 -24.73
CA MET A 117 5.28 -3.47 -24.94
C MET A 117 4.65 -4.01 -23.64
N PHE A 118 5.45 -4.62 -22.76
CA PHE A 118 4.98 -5.33 -21.56
C PHE A 118 5.26 -4.62 -20.24
N ALA A 119 5.98 -3.49 -20.26
CA ALA A 119 6.24 -2.71 -19.06
C ALA A 119 4.93 -2.35 -18.34
N PRO A 120 4.92 -2.42 -17.00
CA PRO A 120 3.75 -2.07 -16.22
C PRO A 120 3.31 -0.63 -16.49
N GLU A 121 2.01 -0.46 -16.61
CA GLU A 121 1.38 0.84 -16.81
C GLU A 121 1.03 1.47 -15.46
N ASN A 122 1.26 2.78 -15.38
CA ASN A 122 0.75 3.60 -14.30
C ASN A 122 -0.73 3.89 -14.55
N ALA A 123 -1.61 3.47 -13.63
CA ALA A 123 -3.05 3.49 -13.85
C ALA A 123 -3.64 4.91 -13.96
N SER A 124 -3.00 5.92 -13.37
CA SER A 124 -3.48 7.30 -13.38
C SER A 124 -2.92 8.14 -14.52
N THR A 125 -1.77 7.78 -15.09
CA THR A 125 -1.12 8.54 -16.19
C THR A 125 -1.10 7.80 -17.52
N GLY A 126 -1.37 6.50 -17.54
CA GLY A 126 -1.22 5.62 -18.71
C GLY A 126 0.22 5.43 -19.19
N LYS A 127 1.21 5.92 -18.43
CA LYS A 127 2.63 5.82 -18.80
C LYS A 127 3.19 4.48 -18.37
N LYS A 128 3.95 3.85 -19.28
CA LYS A 128 4.72 2.64 -18.99
C LYS A 128 6.08 3.00 -18.42
N SER A 129 6.52 2.20 -17.45
CA SER A 129 7.84 2.31 -16.83
C SER A 129 8.48 0.94 -16.76
N VAL A 130 9.79 0.86 -17.04
CA VAL A 130 10.53 -0.42 -16.98
C VAL A 130 10.42 -1.08 -15.61
N THR A 131 10.24 -0.30 -14.56
CA THR A 131 9.92 -0.83 -13.23
C THR A 131 8.75 -0.08 -12.64
N LYS A 132 8.05 -0.75 -11.72
CA LYS A 132 6.96 -0.16 -10.95
C LYS A 132 7.15 -0.54 -9.49
N VAL A 133 7.10 0.44 -8.59
CA VAL A 133 7.07 0.17 -7.16
C VAL A 133 5.75 0.66 -6.59
N THR A 134 5.07 -0.21 -5.85
CA THR A 134 3.81 0.09 -5.18
C THR A 134 4.04 0.13 -3.68
N TYR A 135 3.57 1.21 -3.05
CA TYR A 135 3.68 1.45 -1.61
C TYR A 135 2.30 1.44 -0.96
N GLY A 136 2.19 0.81 0.20
CA GLY A 136 1.01 0.84 1.05
C GLY A 136 1.41 0.89 2.51
N VAL A 137 0.66 1.64 3.32
CA VAL A 137 0.70 1.54 4.78
C VAL A 137 -0.71 1.42 5.30
N ASP A 138 -0.94 0.37 6.07
CA ASP A 138 -2.19 0.09 6.75
C ASP A 138 -1.98 0.20 8.25
N TRP A 139 -2.96 0.72 8.97
CA TRP A 139 -2.97 0.72 10.44
C TRP A 139 -4.29 0.20 10.98
N SER A 140 -4.23 -0.57 12.06
CA SER A 140 -5.40 -0.97 12.84
C SER A 140 -5.18 -0.69 14.32
N LEU A 141 -6.24 -0.34 15.03
CA LEU A 141 -6.22 -0.01 16.45
C LEU A 141 -6.91 -1.09 17.27
N ASP A 142 -6.31 -1.45 18.40
CA ASP A 142 -6.94 -2.24 19.44
C ASP A 142 -7.54 -1.29 20.49
N THR A 143 -8.86 -1.14 20.46
CA THR A 143 -9.58 -0.18 21.29
C THR A 143 -10.86 -0.77 21.86
N ARG A 144 -11.28 -0.26 23.02
CA ARG A 144 -12.58 -0.59 23.63
C ARG A 144 -13.22 0.65 24.21
N GLN A 145 -14.47 0.91 23.85
CA GLN A 145 -15.26 1.97 24.48
C GLN A 145 -15.63 1.57 25.90
N GLU A 146 -15.35 2.44 26.88
CA GLU A 146 -15.82 2.35 28.26
C GLU A 146 -16.58 3.62 28.65
N GLU A 147 -17.18 3.63 29.84
CA GLU A 147 -17.98 4.76 30.31
C GLU A 147 -17.12 6.03 30.47
N GLY A 148 -17.26 6.95 29.52
CA GLY A 148 -16.55 8.24 29.52
C GLY A 148 -15.12 8.21 28.99
N GLU A 149 -14.58 7.05 28.59
CA GLU A 149 -13.19 6.93 28.11
C GLU A 149 -13.07 5.86 27.01
N CYS A 150 -12.24 6.12 26.00
CA CYS A 150 -11.78 5.06 25.10
C CYS A 150 -10.54 4.40 25.70
N LYS A 151 -10.56 3.08 25.86
CA LYS A 151 -9.33 2.31 26.12
C LYS A 151 -8.60 2.05 24.81
N PHE A 152 -7.31 2.34 24.79
CA PHE A 152 -6.42 2.06 23.68
C PHE A 152 -5.32 1.12 24.17
N TYR A 153 -5.24 -0.07 23.59
CA TYR A 153 -4.30 -1.11 24.00
C TYR A 153 -3.07 -1.17 23.09
N GLY A 154 -3.20 -0.71 21.85
CA GLY A 154 -2.11 -0.79 20.89
C GLY A 154 -2.56 -0.62 19.46
N ALA A 155 -1.59 -0.61 18.54
CA ALA A 155 -1.82 -0.46 17.12
C ALA A 155 -0.91 -1.39 16.34
N ASN A 156 -1.40 -1.88 15.20
CA ASN A 156 -0.61 -2.64 14.26
C ASN A 156 -0.47 -1.83 12.96
N ILE A 157 0.76 -1.46 12.61
CA ILE A 157 1.12 -0.69 11.43
C ILE A 157 1.86 -1.62 10.47
N VAL A 158 1.33 -1.80 9.26
CA VAL A 158 1.89 -2.67 8.23
C VAL A 158 2.27 -1.84 7.02
N THR A 159 3.57 -1.76 6.73
CA THR A 159 4.08 -1.24 5.47
C THR A 159 4.22 -2.36 4.46
N SER A 160 3.72 -2.17 3.24
CA SER A 160 3.89 -3.07 2.12
C SER A 160 4.59 -2.35 0.97
N VAL A 161 5.65 -2.97 0.46
CA VAL A 161 6.41 -2.50 -0.69
C VAL A 161 6.48 -3.63 -1.69
N THR A 162 5.92 -3.42 -2.88
CA THR A 162 6.01 -4.38 -3.99
C THR A 162 6.71 -3.76 -5.17
N MET A 163 7.85 -4.31 -5.54
CA MET A 163 8.66 -3.87 -6.67
C MET A 163 8.51 -4.85 -7.83
N MET A 164 8.01 -4.38 -8.96
CA MET A 164 7.88 -5.14 -10.20
C MET A 164 9.03 -4.76 -11.16
N VAL A 165 9.82 -5.75 -11.56
CA VAL A 165 10.99 -5.58 -12.45
C VAL A 165 10.97 -6.58 -13.61
N PRO A 166 11.63 -6.28 -14.74
CA PRO A 166 11.73 -7.20 -15.85
C PRO A 166 12.63 -8.38 -15.49
N GLN A 167 12.22 -9.57 -15.92
CA GLN A 167 13.08 -10.76 -15.95
C GLN A 167 13.34 -11.12 -17.41
N TRP A 168 14.57 -10.92 -17.87
CA TRP A 168 14.96 -11.33 -19.22
C TRP A 168 15.10 -12.85 -19.29
N VAL A 169 14.11 -13.51 -19.90
CA VAL A 169 14.14 -14.94 -20.19
C VAL A 169 15.06 -15.17 -21.38
N GLY A 170 16.12 -15.96 -21.19
CA GLY A 170 17.18 -16.17 -22.18
C GLY A 170 18.46 -15.34 -21.91
N ILE A 171 18.53 -14.60 -20.79
CA ILE A 171 19.74 -13.85 -20.41
C ILE A 171 20.99 -14.73 -20.36
N GLU A 172 20.86 -16.01 -20.01
CA GLU A 172 22.00 -16.92 -19.91
C GLU A 172 22.65 -17.26 -21.25
N GLU A 173 21.93 -17.08 -22.36
CA GLU A 173 22.41 -17.32 -23.72
C GLU A 173 23.07 -16.08 -24.33
N GLN A 174 22.99 -14.93 -23.65
CA GLN A 174 23.58 -13.68 -24.09
C GLN A 174 25.09 -13.65 -23.85
N PRO A 175 25.88 -12.88 -24.63
CA PRO A 175 27.29 -12.69 -24.35
C PRO A 175 27.54 -11.97 -23.01
N ASP A 176 28.72 -12.19 -22.42
CA ASP A 176 29.03 -11.74 -21.05
C ASP A 176 28.96 -10.21 -20.86
N ASP A 177 29.28 -9.44 -21.89
CA ASP A 177 29.17 -7.99 -21.88
C ASP A 177 27.71 -7.52 -21.78
N VAL A 178 26.78 -8.23 -22.43
CA VAL A 178 25.33 -7.97 -22.34
C VAL A 178 24.81 -8.36 -20.96
N LYS A 179 25.24 -9.52 -20.42
CA LYS A 179 24.90 -9.95 -19.05
C LYS A 179 25.35 -8.91 -18.02
N ALA A 180 26.58 -8.41 -18.14
CA ALA A 180 27.13 -7.39 -17.25
C ALA A 180 26.36 -6.07 -17.33
N GLN A 181 26.02 -5.61 -18.53
CA GLN A 181 25.23 -4.38 -18.74
C GLN A 181 23.82 -4.51 -18.14
N TRP A 182 23.15 -5.65 -18.34
CA TRP A 182 21.84 -5.91 -17.75
C TRP A 182 21.89 -5.94 -16.22
N GLY A 183 22.88 -6.62 -15.64
CA GLY A 183 23.10 -6.65 -14.19
C GLY A 183 23.38 -5.26 -13.60
N SER A 184 24.16 -4.43 -14.30
CA SER A 184 24.45 -3.05 -13.90
C SER A 184 23.18 -2.19 -13.90
N PHE A 185 22.33 -2.34 -14.92
CA PHE A 185 21.03 -1.67 -14.97
C PHE A 185 20.12 -2.06 -13.79
N LEU A 186 19.95 -3.35 -13.51
CA LEU A 186 19.14 -3.82 -12.39
C LEU A 186 19.70 -3.35 -11.03
N THR A 187 21.03 -3.30 -10.89
CA THR A 187 21.69 -2.74 -9.70
C THR A 187 21.40 -1.25 -9.52
N SER A 188 21.45 -0.49 -10.62
CA SER A 188 21.14 0.95 -10.63
C SER A 188 19.70 1.22 -10.21
N VAL A 189 18.77 0.44 -10.76
CA VAL A 189 17.34 0.44 -10.39
C VAL A 189 17.18 0.13 -8.90
N SER A 190 17.79 -0.94 -8.41
CA SER A 190 17.70 -1.31 -6.99
C SER A 190 18.24 -0.21 -6.07
N LYS A 191 19.33 0.44 -6.44
CA LYS A 191 19.93 1.53 -5.66
C LYS A 191 19.03 2.76 -5.61
N TYR A 192 18.40 3.12 -6.73
CA TYR A 192 17.45 4.22 -6.78
C TYR A 192 16.22 3.93 -5.92
N GLU A 193 15.62 2.75 -6.05
CA GLU A 193 14.42 2.38 -5.29
C GLU A 193 14.69 2.17 -3.79
N ALA A 194 15.93 1.85 -3.39
CA ALA A 194 16.30 1.73 -1.98
C ALA A 194 16.00 3.01 -1.18
N THR A 195 16.13 4.19 -1.80
CA THR A 195 15.85 5.47 -1.11
C THR A 195 14.35 5.72 -0.96
N HIS A 196 13.54 5.43 -1.99
CA HIS A 196 12.08 5.49 -1.86
C HIS A 196 11.57 4.51 -0.78
N ASN A 197 12.14 3.30 -0.73
CA ASN A 197 11.85 2.32 0.33
C ASN A 197 12.17 2.88 1.71
N GLN A 198 13.30 3.57 1.86
CA GLN A 198 13.69 4.18 3.13
C GLN A 198 12.73 5.31 3.53
N ILE A 199 12.32 6.16 2.58
CA ILE A 199 11.32 7.20 2.82
C ILE A 199 10.03 6.59 3.39
N MET A 200 9.54 5.50 2.80
CA MET A 200 8.30 4.86 3.26
C MET A 200 8.45 4.26 4.66
N VAL A 201 9.58 3.62 4.95
CA VAL A 201 9.89 3.07 6.27
C VAL A 201 9.96 4.17 7.33
N ASP A 202 10.61 5.29 7.03
CA ASP A 202 10.73 6.40 7.96
C ASP A 202 9.38 7.07 8.24
N ILE A 203 8.51 7.17 7.23
CA ILE A 203 7.14 7.67 7.39
C ILE A 203 6.30 6.71 8.24
N SER A 204 6.38 5.40 7.99
CA SER A 204 5.66 4.42 8.81
C SER A 204 6.06 4.50 10.29
N ARG A 205 7.36 4.68 10.56
CA ARG A 205 7.88 4.88 11.93
C ARG A 205 7.40 6.18 12.55
N ASP A 206 7.36 7.28 11.77
CA ASP A 206 6.81 8.56 12.25
C ASP A 206 5.32 8.44 12.61
N ILE A 207 4.53 7.74 11.78
CA ILE A 207 3.12 7.45 12.07
C ILE A 207 3.01 6.66 13.38
N ALA A 208 3.75 5.56 13.54
CA ALA A 208 3.73 4.73 14.74
C ALA A 208 4.11 5.54 16.00
N ASN A 209 5.15 6.37 15.90
CA ASN A 209 5.58 7.25 17.00
C ASN A 209 4.52 8.28 17.38
N ARG A 210 3.85 8.89 16.39
CA ARG A 210 2.76 9.85 16.66
C ARG A 210 1.55 9.17 17.31
N ILE A 211 1.22 7.95 16.90
CA ILE A 211 0.17 7.14 17.53
C ILE A 211 0.52 6.81 18.99
N ARG A 212 1.79 6.47 19.28
CA ARG A 212 2.25 6.21 20.67
C ARG A 212 2.02 7.39 21.61
N PHE A 213 2.12 8.62 21.11
CA PHE A 213 1.93 9.84 21.90
C PHE A 213 0.60 10.57 21.57
N ILE A 214 -0.42 9.81 21.19
CA ILE A 214 -1.76 10.37 21.00
C ILE A 214 -2.44 10.63 22.35
N PRO A 215 -3.01 11.83 22.59
CA PRO A 215 -3.74 12.09 23.83
C PRO A 215 -4.95 11.17 23.99
N LYS A 216 -5.33 10.89 25.23
CA LYS A 216 -6.55 10.14 25.55
C LYS A 216 -7.79 10.80 24.96
N GLN A 217 -8.74 9.98 24.52
CA GLN A 217 -10.02 10.41 23.95
C GLN A 217 -11.16 9.83 24.77
N SER A 218 -12.25 10.57 24.91
CA SER A 218 -13.48 10.07 25.54
C SER A 218 -14.17 9.01 24.67
N LEU A 219 -14.14 9.19 23.36
CA LEU A 219 -14.75 8.30 22.38
C LEU A 219 -13.70 7.60 21.52
N CYS A 220 -13.89 6.31 21.26
CA CYS A 220 -12.99 5.58 20.36
C CYS A 220 -13.10 6.03 18.91
N SER A 221 -14.26 6.52 18.48
CA SER A 221 -14.41 7.16 17.17
C SER A 221 -13.43 8.33 16.97
N ASP A 222 -13.27 9.16 17.99
CA ASP A 222 -12.43 10.35 17.93
C ASP A 222 -10.95 9.95 17.92
N LEU A 223 -10.60 8.88 18.65
CA LEU A 223 -9.26 8.30 18.60
C LEU A 223 -8.93 7.79 17.19
N ILE A 224 -9.84 7.01 16.60
CA ILE A 224 -9.68 6.45 15.26
C ILE A 224 -9.55 7.59 14.22
N GLU A 225 -10.41 8.61 14.28
CA GLU A 225 -10.34 9.77 13.38
C GLU A 225 -8.98 10.47 13.50
N LYS A 226 -8.50 10.72 14.72
CA LYS A 226 -7.18 11.35 14.94
C LYS A 226 -6.03 10.50 14.40
N VAL A 227 -6.07 9.18 14.59
CA VAL A 227 -5.07 8.28 14.00
C VAL A 227 -5.14 8.32 12.48
N ASN A 228 -6.33 8.35 11.89
CA ASN A 228 -6.48 8.46 10.44
C ASN A 228 -5.90 9.78 9.91
N VAL A 229 -6.09 10.89 10.62
CA VAL A 229 -5.46 12.17 10.27
C VAL A 229 -3.93 12.06 10.32
N ILE A 230 -3.37 11.46 11.38
CA ILE A 230 -1.93 11.20 11.51
C ILE A 230 -1.41 10.37 10.33
N GLY A 231 -2.07 9.25 10.03
CA GLY A 231 -1.67 8.34 8.97
C GLY A 231 -1.73 9.01 7.59
N ASN A 232 -2.85 9.65 7.25
CA ASN A 232 -3.00 10.34 5.96
C ASN A 232 -2.00 11.48 5.79
N HIS A 233 -1.75 12.28 6.83
CA HIS A 233 -0.70 13.30 6.77
C HIS A 233 0.69 12.69 6.55
N GLY A 234 1.00 11.58 7.20
CA GLY A 234 2.24 10.84 6.96
C GLY A 234 2.37 10.39 5.50
N LEU A 235 1.30 9.85 4.91
CA LEU A 235 1.27 9.45 3.50
C LEU A 235 1.46 10.62 2.53
N ASP A 236 0.87 11.78 2.82
CA ASP A 236 1.07 12.97 1.99
C ASP A 236 2.51 13.50 2.10
N LEU A 237 3.11 13.46 3.28
CA LEU A 237 4.54 13.76 3.45
C LEU A 237 5.43 12.77 2.69
N ALA A 238 5.08 11.48 2.64
CA ALA A 238 5.80 10.49 1.85
C ALA A 238 5.78 10.85 0.36
N LYS A 239 4.60 11.20 -0.19
CA LYS A 239 4.46 11.64 -1.59
C LYS A 239 5.37 12.82 -1.91
N GLU A 240 5.39 13.84 -1.07
CA GLU A 240 6.22 15.02 -1.28
C GLU A 240 7.72 14.69 -1.22
N LYS A 241 8.15 13.85 -0.28
CA LYS A 241 9.54 13.38 -0.21
C LYS A 241 9.94 12.55 -1.43
N MET A 242 9.08 11.64 -1.88
CA MET A 242 9.32 10.81 -3.07
C MET A 242 9.39 11.68 -4.34
N LYS A 243 8.46 12.63 -4.50
CA LYS A 243 8.44 13.59 -5.62
C LYS A 243 9.72 14.43 -5.65
N ARG A 244 10.17 14.93 -4.50
CA ARG A 244 11.43 15.67 -4.38
C ARG A 244 12.62 14.81 -4.76
N TYR A 245 12.73 13.61 -4.22
CA TYR A 245 13.81 12.68 -4.54
C TYR A 245 13.84 12.35 -6.04
N ARG A 246 12.69 12.10 -6.66
CA ARG A 246 12.57 11.91 -8.11
C ARG A 246 13.10 13.12 -8.88
N TYR A 247 12.78 14.35 -8.45
CA TYR A 247 13.30 15.56 -9.10
C TYR A 247 14.82 15.70 -8.95
N GLU A 248 15.33 15.58 -7.73
CA GLU A 248 16.76 15.74 -7.39
C GLU A 248 17.67 14.72 -8.08
N THR A 249 17.13 13.55 -8.42
CA THR A 249 17.87 12.44 -9.04
C THR A 249 17.58 12.30 -10.53
N ALA A 250 16.78 13.22 -11.07
CA ALA A 250 16.30 13.19 -12.45
C ALA A 250 15.59 11.87 -12.80
N GLY A 251 14.85 11.30 -11.84
CA GLY A 251 14.15 10.02 -11.96
C GLY A 251 15.11 8.83 -11.97
N GLY A 252 16.18 8.88 -11.17
CA GLY A 252 17.19 7.83 -11.11
C GLY A 252 18.27 7.89 -12.19
N ARG A 253 18.21 8.84 -13.13
CA ARG A 253 19.22 8.97 -14.19
C ARG A 253 20.63 9.18 -13.65
N TYR A 254 20.78 9.90 -12.53
CA TYR A 254 22.08 10.10 -11.88
C TYR A 254 22.65 8.84 -11.24
N PHE A 255 21.83 7.81 -11.04
CA PHE A 255 22.24 6.49 -10.55
C PHE A 255 22.48 5.48 -11.67
N GLY A 256 22.35 5.87 -12.94
CA GLY A 256 22.47 4.94 -14.07
C GLY A 256 21.17 4.18 -14.37
N VAL A 257 20.02 4.62 -13.84
CA VAL A 257 18.70 4.10 -14.27
C VAL A 257 18.42 4.60 -15.68
N LYS A 258 19.03 3.92 -16.64
CA LYS A 258 18.89 4.12 -18.08
C LYS A 258 18.87 2.74 -18.70
N MET A 259 17.87 2.47 -19.53
CA MET A 259 17.84 1.23 -20.31
C MET A 259 19.19 1.05 -21.01
N PRO A 260 19.86 -0.11 -20.89
CA PRO A 260 21.14 -0.32 -21.53
C PRO A 260 21.04 -0.02 -23.03
N ALA A 261 21.95 0.81 -23.52
CA ALA A 261 22.22 0.91 -24.95
C ALA A 261 23.20 -0.22 -25.24
N PHE A 262 22.67 -1.43 -25.42
CA PHE A 262 23.50 -2.57 -25.77
C PHE A 262 24.24 -2.22 -27.06
N ALA A 263 25.56 -2.35 -27.04
CA ALA A 263 26.35 -2.04 -28.22
C ALA A 263 25.87 -2.93 -29.37
N ARG A 264 25.49 -2.29 -30.47
CA ARG A 264 25.23 -2.95 -31.75
C ARG A 264 26.45 -3.80 -32.10
N ARG A 265 26.32 -5.13 -32.14
CA ARG A 265 27.40 -6.05 -32.57
C ARG A 265 27.96 -5.64 -33.94
N ASP A 266 27.11 -5.06 -34.79
CA ASP A 266 27.41 -4.52 -36.12
C ASP A 266 28.30 -3.27 -36.13
N TYR A 267 28.60 -2.64 -34.98
CA TYR A 267 29.45 -1.44 -34.93
C TYR A 267 30.94 -1.73 -34.66
N VAL A 268 31.29 -2.95 -34.25
CA VAL A 268 32.69 -3.31 -33.92
C VAL A 268 33.39 -4.07 -35.07
N GLU A 269 32.65 -4.53 -36.07
CA GLU A 269 33.21 -5.30 -37.21
C GLU A 269 33.59 -4.44 -38.43
N SER A 270 33.48 -3.11 -38.38
CA SER A 270 33.76 -2.22 -39.52
C SER A 270 34.73 -1.07 -39.25
N VAL A 271 35.70 -1.31 -38.35
CA VAL A 271 36.93 -0.51 -38.34
C VAL A 271 38.12 -1.46 -38.48
N GLU A 272 38.13 -2.21 -39.60
CA GLU A 272 39.39 -2.63 -40.19
C GLU A 272 39.99 -1.42 -40.89
N THR A 273 41.19 -1.07 -40.43
CA THR A 273 42.06 -0.06 -40.99
C THR A 273 42.58 -0.51 -42.36
N GLU A 274 42.27 0.27 -43.38
CA GLU A 274 43.22 0.59 -44.46
C GLU A 274 43.56 2.08 -44.40
#